data_AF-A0A6G8CJQ6-F1
#
_entry.id   AF-A0A6G8CJQ6-F1
#
_cell.length_a   1.000
_cell.length_b   1.000
_cell.length_c   1.000
_cell.angle_alpha   90.00
_cell.angle_beta   90.00
_cell.angle_gamma   90.00
#
_symmetry.space_group_name_H-M   'P 1'
#
loop_
_entity.id
_entity.type
_entity.pdbx_description
1 polymer ?
#
loop_
_entity_poly.entity_id
_entity_poly.type
_entity_poly.pdbx_seq_one_letter_code
_entity_poly.pdbx_strand_id
1 'polypeptide(L)' 'MGTRRPPTCPLCQGPGIALGSLGRLHWYRCRHCGMDFSRAARPKKPHTPAVQPARPTIQEHQA' A
#
# COMPACT_ATOMS: atom_id res chain seq x y z
N MET A 1 -0.44 10.67 7.06
CA MET A 1 -1.38 10.22 6.00
C MET A 1 -0.60 9.38 5.00
N GLY A 2 -0.84 8.07 4.94
CA GLY A 2 -0.08 7.19 4.04
C GLY A 2 -0.41 7.49 2.59
N THR A 3 0.49 8.17 1.88
CA THR A 3 0.35 8.49 0.46
C THR A 3 0.46 7.20 -0.36
N ARG A 4 -0.65 6.49 -0.57
CA ARG A 4 -0.68 5.39 -1.54
C ARG A 4 -0.46 6.00 -2.92
N ARG A 5 0.79 5.97 -3.40
CA ARG A 5 1.12 6.40 -4.76
C ARG A 5 0.25 5.62 -5.74
N PRO A 6 -0.49 6.29 -6.63
CA PRO A 6 -1.26 5.59 -7.66
C PRO A 6 -0.31 4.76 -8.54
N PRO A 7 -0.76 3.58 -9.01
CA PRO A 7 0.06 2.71 -9.83
C PRO A 7 0.41 3.34 -11.17
N THR A 8 1.61 3.06 -11.65
CA THR A 8 2.06 3.45 -13.00
C THR A 8 1.43 2.58 -14.06
N CYS A 9 1.20 3.17 -15.23
CA CYS A 9 0.68 2.46 -16.41
C CYS A 9 1.70 1.41 -16.90
N PRO A 10 1.30 0.17 -17.18
CA PRO A 10 2.22 -0.86 -17.67
C PRO A 10 2.74 -0.58 -19.09
N LEU A 11 2.02 0.23 -19.88
CA LEU A 11 2.39 0.53 -21.27
C LEU A 11 3.40 1.67 -21.37
N CYS A 12 3.12 2.81 -20.73
CA CYS A 12 3.93 4.03 -20.88
C CYS A 12 4.60 4.49 -19.58
N GLN A 13 4.43 3.75 -18.47
CA GLN A 13 4.93 4.09 -17.13
C GLN A 13 4.41 5.44 -16.59
N GLY A 14 3.47 6.07 -17.29
CA GLY A 14 2.86 7.34 -16.91
C GLY A 14 1.91 7.23 -15.71
N PRO A 15 1.48 8.38 -15.17
CA PRO A 15 0.61 8.43 -14.00
C PRO A 15 -0.79 7.88 -14.31
N GLY A 16 -1.24 6.96 -13.47
CA GLY A 16 -2.62 6.46 -13.46
C GLY A 16 -3.53 7.28 -12.55
N ILE A 17 -4.76 7.53 -12.98
CA ILE A 17 -5.84 8.05 -12.13
C ILE A 17 -6.77 6.90 -11.72
N ALA A 18 -7.22 6.91 -10.46
CA ALA A 18 -8.18 5.92 -9.98
C ALA A 18 -9.57 6.24 -10.53
N LEU A 19 -10.23 5.24 -11.11
CA LEU A 19 -11.62 5.33 -11.58
C LEU A 19 -12.61 4.82 -10.53
N GLY A 20 -12.20 3.85 -9.72
CA GLY A 20 -13.06 3.22 -8.72
C GLY A 20 -12.70 1.75 -8.54
N SER A 21 -13.64 0.99 -7.98
CA SER A 21 -13.50 -0.44 -7.76
C SER A 21 -14.65 -1.21 -8.38
N LEU A 22 -14.33 -2.35 -8.99
CA LEU A 22 -15.30 -3.34 -9.43
C LEU A 22 -15.01 -4.65 -8.69
N GLY A 23 -15.83 -4.96 -7.68
CA GLY A 23 -15.59 -6.07 -6.77
C GLY A 23 -14.23 -5.93 -6.06
N ARG A 24 -13.34 -6.91 -6.28
CA ARG A 24 -11.98 -6.92 -5.70
C ARG A 24 -10.92 -6.25 -6.57
N LEU A 25 -11.30 -5.62 -7.68
CA LEU A 25 -10.38 -4.94 -8.58
C LEU A 25 -10.52 -3.43 -8.40
N HIS A 26 -9.39 -2.73 -8.28
CA HIS A 26 -9.33 -1.28 -8.44
C HIS A 26 -8.96 -0.96 -9.88
N TRP A 27 -9.77 -0.12 -10.51
CA TRP A 27 -9.59 0.31 -11.89
C TRP A 27 -8.90 1.66 -11.95
N TYR A 28 -8.03 1.80 -12.95
CA TYR A 28 -7.22 2.97 -13.19
C TYR A 28 -7.22 3.29 -14.69
N ARG A 29 -7.07 4.57 -15.02
CA ARG A 29 -6.86 5.04 -16.39
C ARG A 29 -5.55 5.81 -16.48
N CYS A 30 -4.74 5.52 -17.49
CA CYS A 30 -3.53 6.29 -17.73
C CYS A 30 -3.86 7.67 -18.28
N ARG A 31 -3.24 8.72 -17.72
CA ARG A 31 -3.38 10.10 -18.26
C ARG A 31 -2.59 10.36 -19.53
N HIS A 32 -1.57 9.55 -19.83
CA HIS A 32 -0.66 9.79 -20.94
C HIS A 32 -1.08 9.03 -22.21
N CYS A 33 -1.26 7.71 -22.11
CA CYS A 33 -1.66 6.87 -23.25
C CYS A 33 -3.15 6.50 -23.29
N GLY A 34 -3.92 6.85 -22.25
CA GLY A 34 -5.37 6.61 -22.20
C GLY A 34 -5.80 5.19 -21.84
N MET A 35 -4.89 4.21 -21.79
CA MET A 35 -5.16 2.80 -21.44
C MET A 35 -5.79 2.66 -20.05
N ASP A 36 -6.84 1.85 -19.95
CA ASP A 36 -7.39 1.35 -18.69
C ASP A 36 -6.64 0.09 -18.21
N PHE A 37 -6.46 -0.01 -16.90
CA PHE A 37 -5.83 -1.15 -16.26
C PHE A 37 -6.35 -1.36 -14.85
N SER A 38 -6.35 -2.59 -14.36
CA SER A 38 -6.84 -2.93 -13.03
C SER A 38 -5.76 -3.55 -12.15
N ARG A 39 -5.94 -3.43 -10.83
CA ARG A 39 -5.14 -4.16 -9.83
C ARG A 39 -6.04 -4.79 -8.80
N ALA A 40 -5.72 -6.02 -8.40
CA ALA A 40 -6.36 -6.66 -7.27
C ALA A 40 -6.16 -5.83 -5.98
N ALA A 41 -7.26 -5.55 -5.30
CA ALA A 41 -7.25 -5.09 -3.93
C ALA A 41 -6.53 -6.17 -3.10
N ARG A 42 -5.39 -5.81 -2.50
CA ARG A 42 -4.74 -6.73 -1.56
C ARG A 42 -5.72 -6.97 -0.41
N PRO A 43 -6.08 -8.23 -0.09
CA PRO A 43 -6.81 -8.48 1.14
C PRO A 43 -5.96 -7.89 2.26
N LYS A 44 -6.57 -7.03 3.09
CA LYS A 44 -5.89 -6.53 4.28
C LYS A 44 -5.58 -7.77 5.12
N LYS A 45 -4.32 -8.21 5.14
CA LYS A 45 -3.89 -9.11 6.21
C LYS A 45 -4.29 -8.40 7.50
N PRO A 46 -5.01 -9.07 8.43
CA PRO A 46 -5.29 -8.50 9.73
C PRO A 46 -3.97 -7.95 10.24
N HIS A 47 -3.95 -6.66 10.53
CA HIS A 47 -2.78 -6.00 11.06
C HIS A 47 -2.61 -6.60 12.46
N THR A 48 -1.93 -7.74 12.60
CA THR A 48 -1.42 -8.16 13.89
C THR A 48 -0.49 -7.03 14.30
N PRO A 49 -0.84 -6.21 15.31
CA PRO A 49 0.11 -5.26 15.83
C PRO A 49 1.33 -6.09 16.22
N ALA A 50 2.48 -5.76 15.65
CA ALA A 50 3.73 -6.34 16.07
C ALA A 50 3.86 -6.07 17.57
N VAL A 51 3.60 -7.09 18.39
CA VAL A 51 3.91 -7.08 19.82
C VAL A 51 5.41 -6.92 19.87
N GLN A 52 5.87 -5.69 20.07
CA GLN A 52 7.27 -5.39 20.32
C GLN A 52 7.59 -6.08 21.66
N PRO A 53 8.51 -7.06 21.71
CA PRO A 53 8.92 -7.62 22.98
C PRO A 53 9.55 -6.50 23.81
N ALA A 54 8.98 -6.26 24.99
CA ALA A 54 9.45 -5.27 25.93
C ALA A 54 10.93 -5.54 26.23
N ARG A 55 11.76 -4.53 25.98
CA ARG A 55 13.19 -4.53 26.28
C ARG A 55 13.33 -4.73 27.80
N PRO A 56 14.00 -5.79 28.32
CA PRO A 56 14.20 -5.92 29.74
C PRO A 56 15.13 -4.79 30.19
N THR A 57 14.64 -3.94 31.10
CA THR A 57 15.48 -2.96 31.79
C THR A 57 16.35 -3.74 32.78
N ILE A 58 17.60 -3.98 32.43
CA ILE A 58 18.59 -4.44 33.42
C ILE A 58 18.93 -3.21 34.24
N GLN A 59 18.36 -3.13 35.44
CA GLN A 59 18.66 -2.11 36.44
C GLN A 59 20.03 -2.41 37.03
N GLU A 60 21.04 -1.70 36.53
CA GLU A 60 22.39 -1.67 37.09
C GLU A 60 22.31 -1.15 38.54
N HIS A 61 22.58 -2.06 39.49
CA HIS A 61 22.73 -1.76 40.92
C HIS A 61 24.20 -1.92 41.29
N GLN A 62 25.03 -0.87 41.15
CA GLN A 62 26.35 -0.72 41.81
C GLN A 62 26.66 0.80 41.84
N ALA A 63 27.19 1.42 42.90
CA ALA A 63 27.68 0.99 44.21
C ALA A 63 27.52 2.18 45.19
#